data_AF-A0A8T4P3X5-F1
#
_entry.id   AF-A0A8T4P3X5-F1
#
_cell.length_a   1.000
_cell.length_b   1.000
_cell.length_c   1.000
_cell.angle_alpha   90.00
_cell.angle_beta   90.00
_cell.angle_gamma   90.00
#
_symmetry.space_group_name_H-M   'P 1'
#
loop_
_entity.id
_entity.type
_entity.pdbx_description
1 polymer ?
#
loop_
_entity_poly.entity_id
_entity_poly.type
_entity_poly.pdbx_seq_one_letter_code
_entity_poly.pdbx_strand_id
1 'polypeptide(L)'
;MRKIILILILLIFVIGCAKQGTLDNESLKTNNQEPGKQQAMTEESIDKEIIPQEAEQIKQAIAWKEKGAAIPGKYADADIIALGNGKYRMYYSAEPEIPGFKGQVYSALSSDGKSWVQEDGTRKEWAIFPSVIKLPDGSYRMYFQNMGVIKSAVSSDGLIWQDEPGTRIGTENSEGVIFENVVAPTVINTGSEYVMVYGGAINEKYSAEQVPNSETHILMWATSQDGLAFEKKGIAVDSRNSMFKGWLDGPEFVNWDGETRLYFWSYLGIYHVVFSNNIFSDPEFDFTNSQDSATPFPQNPPGDPTLAKINGNWLMYYGQHEKGIYYAVMDEETIKETQEEKKEAVNIPINIEENCIGFLTGNPQEAELINSIGAAWARPHSGPFAWGWIEPKKGEFDFGPVDEWVEKAQENKVAILATIWPYADWDQEQCHSSSCEVASEDQFYPWGEIGGTKITMYALQS
;
A
#
# COMPACT_ATOMS: atom_id res chain seq x y z
N MET A 1 28.64 35.78 25.63
CA MET A 1 29.36 34.55 26.05
C MET A 1 28.51 33.78 27.07
N ARG A 2 27.82 32.72 26.63
CA ARG A 2 27.28 31.66 27.49
C ARG A 2 27.77 30.33 26.90
N LYS A 3 28.23 29.42 27.75
CA LYS A 3 28.90 28.19 27.33
C LYS A 3 27.85 27.15 26.95
N ILE A 4 27.97 26.57 25.76
CA ILE A 4 27.26 25.34 25.39
C ILE A 4 28.03 24.17 26.00
N ILE A 5 27.32 23.29 26.70
CA ILE A 5 27.89 22.06 27.28
C ILE A 5 27.65 20.95 26.25
N LEU A 6 28.73 20.49 25.61
CA LEU A 6 28.72 19.24 24.86
C LEU A 6 28.74 18.09 25.87
N ILE A 7 27.72 17.23 25.87
CA ILE A 7 27.75 15.96 26.60
C ILE A 7 28.16 14.88 25.60
N LEU A 8 29.39 14.39 25.76
CA LEU A 8 29.96 13.28 25.01
C LEU A 8 29.74 12.00 25.82
N ILE A 9 28.82 11.12 25.39
CA ILE A 9 28.62 9.82 26.05
C ILE A 9 29.48 8.75 25.35
N LEU A 10 30.57 8.40 26.02
CA LEU A 10 31.49 7.34 25.65
C LEU A 10 30.93 5.99 26.12
N LEU A 11 30.44 5.15 25.21
CA LEU A 11 30.00 3.79 25.53
C LEU A 11 31.21 2.86 25.73
N ILE A 12 31.48 2.52 27.00
CA ILE A 12 32.51 1.54 27.39
C ILE A 12 31.84 0.17 27.53
N PHE A 13 32.20 -0.77 26.66
CA PHE A 13 31.86 -2.18 26.87
C PHE A 13 32.72 -2.78 28.00
N VAL A 14 32.07 -3.28 29.06
CA VAL A 14 32.71 -4.12 30.07
C VAL A 14 32.12 -5.53 29.96
N ILE A 15 32.95 -6.47 29.50
CA ILE A 15 32.62 -7.89 29.43
C ILE A 15 32.74 -8.48 30.84
N GLY A 16 31.67 -9.10 31.34
CA GLY A 16 31.64 -9.78 32.65
C GLY A 16 31.14 -11.21 32.54
N CYS A 17 32.04 -12.20 32.61
CA CYS A 17 31.66 -13.60 32.74
C CYS A 17 31.22 -13.94 34.16
N ALA A 18 30.14 -14.71 34.33
CA ALA A 18 29.83 -15.44 35.55
C ALA A 18 29.30 -16.84 35.21
N LYS A 19 29.62 -17.82 36.06
CA LYS A 19 29.47 -19.26 35.77
C LYS A 19 28.60 -19.95 36.83
N GLN A 20 27.70 -20.82 36.37
CA GLN A 20 27.05 -21.96 37.05
C GLN A 20 26.70 -21.87 38.55
N GLY A 21 25.40 -22.05 38.84
CA GLY A 21 24.91 -22.61 40.09
C GLY A 21 24.14 -23.91 39.82
N THR A 22 24.58 -25.03 40.39
CA THR A 22 23.97 -26.36 40.29
C THR A 22 22.99 -26.63 41.42
N LEU A 23 21.88 -27.32 41.15
CA LEU A 23 21.20 -28.16 42.13
C LEU A 23 20.74 -29.47 41.46
N ASP A 24 21.39 -30.56 41.85
CA ASP A 24 20.82 -31.92 41.78
C ASP A 24 19.67 -32.03 42.83
N ASN A 25 18.83 -33.07 42.92
CA ASN A 25 19.02 -34.47 42.55
C ASN A 25 17.68 -35.25 42.53
N GLU A 26 17.74 -36.43 41.89
CA GLU A 26 16.97 -37.67 42.13
C GLU A 26 15.47 -37.77 41.74
N SER A 27 14.94 -38.92 41.30
CA SER A 27 15.50 -40.21 40.81
C SER A 27 14.39 -40.95 40.04
N LEU A 28 14.67 -41.76 39.00
CA LEU A 28 14.71 -43.24 38.99
C LEU A 28 14.89 -43.65 37.50
N LYS A 29 15.94 -44.35 37.05
CA LYS A 29 16.09 -45.84 37.02
C LYS A 29 14.80 -46.54 36.53
N THR A 30 14.75 -47.36 35.48
CA THR A 30 15.75 -48.04 34.60
C THR A 30 14.99 -48.56 33.33
N ASN A 31 15.53 -49.14 32.25
CA ASN A 31 16.77 -49.93 32.07
C ASN A 31 17.26 -50.01 30.58
N ASN A 32 18.40 -50.68 30.39
CA ASN A 32 19.04 -51.24 29.17
C ASN A 32 18.07 -51.80 28.08
N GLN A 33 18.36 -51.82 26.76
CA GLN A 33 19.55 -52.34 26.07
C GLN A 33 19.70 -51.81 24.62
N GLU A 34 20.93 -51.52 24.20
CA GLU A 34 21.42 -51.61 22.80
C GLU A 34 21.81 -53.08 22.48
N PRO A 35 21.88 -53.57 21.21
CA PRO A 35 22.65 -52.91 20.13
C PRO A 35 22.19 -53.12 18.65
N GLY A 36 22.76 -52.31 17.73
CA GLY A 36 23.13 -52.81 16.39
C GLY A 36 22.77 -51.97 15.15
N LYS A 37 23.77 -51.24 14.62
CA LYS A 37 24.06 -50.88 13.20
C LYS A 37 22.91 -51.08 12.18
N GLN A 38 22.55 -50.09 11.36
CA GLN A 38 23.41 -49.55 10.27
C GLN A 38 22.88 -48.21 9.70
N GLN A 39 23.67 -47.53 8.87
CA GLN A 39 23.40 -46.18 8.33
C GLN A 39 22.29 -46.12 7.27
N ALA A 40 21.54 -45.02 7.25
CA ALA A 40 21.10 -44.36 6.03
C ALA A 40 20.92 -42.85 6.28
N MET A 41 21.15 -42.01 5.27
CA MET A 41 20.77 -40.59 5.30
C MET A 41 19.31 -40.46 4.90
N THR A 42 18.59 -39.52 5.50
CA THR A 42 17.35 -38.96 4.93
C THR A 42 17.34 -37.47 5.16
N GLU A 43 17.14 -36.71 4.08
CA GLU A 43 16.70 -35.32 4.14
C GLU A 43 15.31 -35.33 4.78
N GLU A 44 15.15 -34.66 5.93
CA GLU A 44 13.84 -34.50 6.56
C GLU A 44 13.29 -33.12 6.12
N SER A 45 12.17 -33.14 5.39
CA SER A 45 11.62 -31.97 4.72
C SER A 45 11.13 -30.93 5.72
N ILE A 46 11.48 -29.66 5.46
CA ILE A 46 10.97 -28.52 6.21
C ILE A 46 9.58 -28.16 5.67
N ASP A 47 8.58 -28.97 6.01
CA ASP A 47 7.17 -28.58 5.88
C ASP A 47 6.71 -27.98 7.20
N LYS A 48 7.15 -26.74 7.47
CA LYS A 48 6.41 -25.86 8.37
C LYS A 48 5.25 -25.28 7.58
N GLU A 49 4.04 -25.57 8.04
CA GLU A 49 2.79 -25.06 7.51
C GLU A 49 2.79 -23.52 7.54
N ILE A 50 3.09 -22.90 6.40
CA ILE A 50 3.13 -21.43 6.25
C ILE A 50 1.69 -20.93 6.26
N ILE A 51 1.37 -19.95 7.12
CA ILE A 51 0.02 -19.39 7.21
C ILE A 51 -0.29 -18.66 5.89
N PRO A 52 -1.51 -18.76 5.30
CA PRO A 52 -1.79 -18.18 3.98
C PRO A 52 -1.43 -16.69 3.81
N GLN A 53 -1.54 -15.88 4.87
CA GLN A 53 -1.09 -14.48 4.86
C GLN A 53 0.45 -14.35 4.79
N GLU A 54 1.20 -15.19 5.50
CA GLU A 54 2.67 -15.20 5.43
C GLU A 54 3.13 -15.65 4.05
N ALA A 55 2.47 -16.65 3.45
CA ALA A 55 2.77 -17.11 2.09
C ALA A 55 2.51 -16.02 1.03
N GLU A 56 1.43 -15.25 1.16
CA GLU A 56 1.11 -14.15 0.25
C GLU A 56 2.09 -12.97 0.40
N GLN A 57 2.45 -12.58 1.63
CA GLN A 57 3.45 -11.55 1.89
C GLN A 57 4.84 -11.97 1.36
N ILE A 58 5.20 -13.25 1.47
CA ILE A 58 6.40 -13.80 0.85
C ILE A 58 6.33 -13.72 -0.69
N LYS A 59 5.16 -13.99 -1.30
CA LYS A 59 4.97 -13.85 -2.76
C LYS A 59 5.11 -12.39 -3.24
N GLN A 60 4.52 -11.42 -2.55
CA GLN A 60 4.69 -9.99 -2.87
C GLN A 60 6.17 -9.56 -2.79
N ALA A 61 6.89 -10.00 -1.75
CA ALA A 61 8.32 -9.74 -1.58
C ALA A 61 9.21 -10.31 -2.70
N ILE A 62 8.82 -11.42 -3.34
CA ILE A 62 9.57 -12.05 -4.44
C ILE A 62 9.46 -11.25 -5.77
N ALA A 63 8.44 -10.39 -5.92
CA ALA A 63 8.28 -9.55 -7.11
C ALA A 63 9.37 -8.47 -7.24
N TRP A 64 9.92 -7.98 -6.11
CA TRP A 64 10.95 -6.96 -6.10
C TRP A 64 12.35 -7.57 -6.09
N LYS A 65 13.03 -7.56 -7.24
CA LYS A 65 14.36 -8.15 -7.38
C LYS A 65 15.45 -7.10 -7.14
N GLU A 66 16.10 -7.15 -5.96
CA GLU A 66 17.26 -6.33 -5.60
C GLU A 66 18.33 -6.30 -6.71
N LYS A 67 19.03 -5.17 -6.80
CA LYS A 67 20.15 -4.93 -7.72
C LYS A 67 21.40 -4.50 -6.94
N GLY A 68 21.82 -3.24 -7.06
CA GLY A 68 23.00 -2.72 -6.38
C GLY A 68 22.77 -1.28 -5.93
N ALA A 69 23.84 -0.59 -5.55
CA ALA A 69 23.79 0.84 -5.26
C ALA A 69 23.48 1.64 -6.54
N ALA A 70 22.40 2.43 -6.50
CA ALA A 70 22.12 3.49 -7.46
C ALA A 70 23.00 4.73 -7.18
N ILE A 71 23.14 5.10 -5.90
CA ILE A 71 24.03 6.15 -5.40
C ILE A 71 24.86 5.57 -4.23
N PRO A 72 26.10 5.13 -4.46
CA PRO A 72 26.95 4.61 -3.38
C PRO A 72 27.51 5.73 -2.50
N GLY A 73 27.66 5.46 -1.21
CA GLY A 73 28.27 6.38 -0.24
C GLY A 73 27.37 6.61 0.97
N LYS A 74 27.51 7.77 1.61
CA LYS A 74 26.77 8.09 2.83
C LYS A 74 25.55 8.95 2.54
N TYR A 75 24.54 8.32 1.95
CA TYR A 75 23.37 8.97 1.36
C TYR A 75 22.09 8.16 1.60
N ALA A 76 21.00 8.87 1.90
CA ALA A 76 19.67 8.32 2.19
C ALA A 76 18.58 9.31 1.71
N ASP A 77 17.32 9.06 2.07
CA ASP A 77 16.16 9.92 1.82
C ASP A 77 16.07 10.43 0.37
N ALA A 78 15.90 9.49 -0.57
CA ALA A 78 15.81 9.82 -1.97
C ALA A 78 14.38 10.24 -2.37
N ASP A 79 14.26 11.09 -3.38
CA ASP A 79 13.02 11.44 -4.07
C ASP A 79 13.32 11.63 -5.57
N ILE A 80 12.39 11.28 -6.46
CA ILE A 80 12.62 11.24 -7.91
C ILE A 80 11.55 11.98 -8.70
N ILE A 81 11.98 12.99 -9.44
CA ILE A 81 11.13 13.73 -10.39
C ILE A 81 11.45 13.39 -11.85
N ALA A 82 10.40 13.32 -12.68
CA ALA A 82 10.54 13.33 -14.13
C ALA A 82 10.78 14.75 -14.66
N LEU A 83 11.82 14.95 -15.49
CA LEU A 83 12.12 16.24 -16.09
C LEU A 83 11.33 16.51 -17.39
N GLY A 84 10.60 15.51 -17.89
CA GLY A 84 9.73 15.60 -19.08
C GLY A 84 10.42 15.42 -20.43
N ASN A 85 11.75 15.19 -20.44
CA ASN A 85 12.58 14.99 -21.64
C ASN A 85 13.18 13.57 -21.71
N GLY A 86 12.53 12.59 -21.09
CA GLY A 86 13.07 11.23 -20.93
C GLY A 86 14.21 11.11 -19.90
N LYS A 87 14.48 12.18 -19.14
CA LYS A 87 15.38 12.16 -17.98
C LYS A 87 14.63 12.34 -16.68
N TYR A 88 15.26 11.86 -15.63
CA TYR A 88 14.81 11.89 -14.25
C TYR A 88 15.90 12.54 -13.41
N ARG A 89 15.50 13.23 -12.34
CA ARG A 89 16.42 13.75 -11.33
C ARG A 89 16.03 13.14 -9.98
N MET A 90 17.00 12.49 -9.35
CA MET A 90 16.92 12.07 -7.96
C MET A 90 17.49 13.20 -7.10
N TYR A 91 16.77 13.61 -6.07
CA TYR A 91 17.32 14.37 -4.94
C TYR A 91 17.59 13.40 -3.79
N TYR A 92 18.59 13.68 -2.96
CA TYR A 92 18.92 12.80 -1.84
C TYR A 92 19.68 13.54 -0.74
N SER A 93 19.48 13.12 0.51
CA SER A 93 20.20 13.62 1.68
C SER A 93 21.61 13.03 1.78
N ALA A 94 22.54 13.82 2.33
CA ALA A 94 23.71 13.28 3.03
C ALA A 94 23.31 12.67 4.37
N GLU A 95 24.01 11.62 4.79
CA GLU A 95 23.92 11.12 6.18
C GLU A 95 24.79 11.95 7.15
N PRO A 96 24.46 12.00 8.46
CA PRO A 96 25.21 12.75 9.47
C PRO A 96 26.70 12.40 9.59
N GLU A 97 27.09 11.19 9.19
CA GLU A 97 28.44 10.64 9.33
C GLU A 97 29.42 11.15 8.24
N ILE A 98 29.00 12.07 7.36
CA ILE A 98 29.92 12.77 6.46
C ILE A 98 30.69 13.90 7.17
N PRO A 99 32.00 14.07 6.89
CA PRO A 99 32.75 15.22 7.40
C PRO A 99 32.15 16.56 6.91
N GLY A 100 31.78 17.43 7.85
CA GLY A 100 31.19 18.73 7.52
C GLY A 100 29.69 18.67 7.17
N PHE A 101 28.97 17.66 7.65
CA PHE A 101 27.52 17.57 7.55
C PHE A 101 26.81 18.84 8.06
N LYS A 102 25.76 19.25 7.34
CA LYS A 102 24.86 20.36 7.65
C LYS A 102 23.41 20.09 7.22
N GLY A 103 23.04 18.83 6.94
CA GLY A 103 21.86 18.51 6.14
C GLY A 103 22.01 19.03 4.71
N GLN A 104 22.84 18.34 3.92
CA GLN A 104 23.03 18.66 2.52
C GLN A 104 22.12 17.80 1.64
N VAL A 105 21.37 18.44 0.75
CA VAL A 105 20.68 17.77 -0.36
C VAL A 105 21.55 17.86 -1.62
N TYR A 106 21.77 16.74 -2.28
CA TYR A 106 22.41 16.62 -3.58
C TYR A 106 21.40 16.24 -4.67
N SER A 107 21.85 16.10 -5.90
CA SER A 107 21.03 15.55 -6.98
C SER A 107 21.85 14.75 -7.99
N ALA A 108 21.19 13.81 -8.67
CA ALA A 108 21.75 13.02 -9.75
C ALA A 108 20.76 12.87 -10.91
N LEU A 109 21.26 12.72 -12.14
CA LEU A 109 20.46 12.51 -13.34
C LEU A 109 20.52 11.06 -13.83
N SER A 110 19.40 10.57 -14.34
CA SER A 110 19.31 9.30 -15.07
C SER A 110 18.38 9.39 -16.27
N SER A 111 18.54 8.47 -17.23
CA SER A 111 17.60 8.21 -18.33
C SER A 111 17.11 6.75 -18.37
N ASP A 112 17.58 5.91 -17.45
CA ASP A 112 17.26 4.46 -17.38
C ASP A 112 16.83 3.98 -15.98
N GLY A 113 16.93 4.84 -14.97
CA GLY A 113 16.65 4.54 -13.56
C GLY A 113 17.75 3.72 -12.87
N LYS A 114 18.74 3.21 -13.60
CA LYS A 114 19.72 2.24 -13.13
C LYS A 114 21.10 2.89 -12.98
N SER A 115 21.42 3.77 -13.92
CA SER A 115 22.66 4.52 -14.00
C SER A 115 22.38 5.97 -13.60
N TRP A 116 22.96 6.43 -12.49
CA TRP A 116 22.78 7.80 -11.99
C TRP A 116 24.11 8.56 -12.03
N VAL A 117 24.07 9.80 -12.52
CA VAL A 117 25.23 10.69 -12.61
C VAL A 117 24.98 11.90 -11.71
N GLN A 118 25.74 12.02 -10.62
CA GLN A 118 25.65 13.14 -9.69
C GLN A 118 25.89 14.48 -10.41
N GLU A 119 25.08 15.48 -10.09
CA GLU A 119 25.19 16.85 -10.59
C GLU A 119 26.09 17.70 -9.68
N ASP A 120 26.96 18.52 -10.26
CA ASP A 120 27.96 19.31 -9.53
C ASP A 120 27.33 20.27 -8.51
N GLY A 121 27.70 20.09 -7.24
CA GLY A 121 27.37 20.98 -6.13
C GLY A 121 26.16 20.57 -5.29
N THR A 122 26.00 21.27 -4.16
CA THR A 122 24.90 21.08 -3.22
C THR A 122 23.65 21.81 -3.71
N ARG A 123 22.48 21.15 -3.67
CA ARG A 123 21.19 21.78 -3.96
C ARG A 123 20.75 22.70 -2.83
N LYS A 124 20.89 22.21 -1.59
CA LYS A 124 20.52 22.93 -0.36
C LYS A 124 21.35 22.48 0.84
N GLU A 125 21.71 23.42 1.72
CA GLU A 125 22.16 23.12 3.08
C GLU A 125 21.02 23.39 4.07
N TRP A 126 21.08 22.75 5.25
CA TRP A 126 20.06 22.79 6.28
C TRP A 126 18.70 22.24 5.81
N ALA A 127 18.75 21.17 5.01
CA ALA A 127 17.61 20.40 4.56
C ALA A 127 17.95 18.91 4.58
N ILE A 128 17.04 18.11 5.13
CA ILE A 128 17.02 16.64 5.02
C ILE A 128 15.61 16.18 4.73
N PHE A 129 15.48 14.95 4.22
CA PHE A 129 14.23 14.37 3.71
C PHE A 129 13.58 15.27 2.63
N PRO A 130 14.23 15.44 1.46
CA PRO A 130 13.65 16.20 0.36
C PRO A 130 12.47 15.46 -0.27
N SER A 131 11.33 16.15 -0.45
CA SER A 131 10.26 15.72 -1.37
C SER A 131 9.96 16.86 -2.32
N VAL A 132 10.08 16.61 -3.63
CA VAL A 132 10.08 17.63 -4.67
C VAL A 132 8.93 17.42 -5.64
N ILE A 133 8.05 18.40 -5.69
CA ILE A 133 6.97 18.46 -6.67
C ILE A 133 7.28 19.44 -7.79
N LYS A 134 6.73 19.18 -8.97
CA LYS A 134 6.67 20.17 -10.06
C LYS A 134 5.40 21.00 -9.90
N LEU A 135 5.53 22.32 -9.98
CA LEU A 135 4.43 23.27 -9.90
C LEU A 135 3.80 23.50 -11.29
N PRO A 136 2.53 23.99 -11.36
CA PRO A 136 1.83 24.19 -12.64
C PRO A 136 2.49 25.19 -13.60
N ASP A 137 3.30 26.12 -13.09
CA ASP A 137 4.08 27.07 -13.90
C ASP A 137 5.38 26.47 -14.46
N GLY A 138 5.67 25.21 -14.15
CA GLY A 138 6.86 24.49 -14.58
C GLY A 138 8.06 24.57 -13.63
N SER A 139 7.98 25.41 -12.59
CA SER A 139 8.97 25.46 -11.51
C SER A 139 8.84 24.27 -10.56
N TYR A 140 9.70 24.21 -9.54
CA TYR A 140 9.75 23.11 -8.57
C TYR A 140 9.60 23.65 -7.15
N ARG A 141 8.94 22.88 -6.27
CA ARG A 141 8.93 23.11 -4.83
C ARG A 141 9.46 21.89 -4.10
N MET A 142 10.46 22.09 -3.26
CA MET A 142 11.01 21.09 -2.34
C MET A 142 10.42 21.34 -0.96
N TYR A 143 9.79 20.33 -0.38
CA TYR A 143 9.52 20.23 1.05
C TYR A 143 10.69 19.50 1.71
N PHE A 144 11.04 19.88 2.93
CA PHE A 144 12.17 19.32 3.66
C PHE A 144 12.03 19.58 5.16
N GLN A 145 12.67 18.77 5.99
CA GLN A 145 12.82 19.08 7.40
C GLN A 145 13.96 20.07 7.63
N ASN A 146 13.70 21.07 8.48
CA ASN A 146 14.73 21.93 9.08
C ASN A 146 14.38 22.20 10.55
N MET A 147 15.32 21.93 11.46
CA MET A 147 15.15 22.20 12.90
C MET A 147 13.85 21.63 13.51
N GLY A 148 13.52 20.37 13.19
CA GLY A 148 12.35 19.67 13.74
C GLY A 148 11.00 20.03 13.11
N VAL A 149 10.96 20.90 12.10
CA VAL A 149 9.73 21.32 11.40
C VAL A 149 9.85 21.20 9.89
N ILE A 150 8.72 21.03 9.19
CA ILE A 150 8.70 20.98 7.72
C ILE A 150 8.66 22.39 7.14
N LYS A 151 9.57 22.65 6.20
CA LYS A 151 9.73 23.89 5.44
C LYS A 151 9.54 23.64 3.95
N SER A 152 9.57 24.70 3.15
CA SER A 152 9.63 24.57 1.69
C SER A 152 10.53 25.62 1.04
N ALA A 153 11.02 25.29 -0.15
CA ALA A 153 11.81 26.15 -1.02
C ALA A 153 11.38 25.96 -2.47
N VAL A 154 11.53 27.00 -3.31
CA VAL A 154 11.21 26.96 -4.74
C VAL A 154 12.44 27.11 -5.60
N SER A 155 12.37 26.56 -6.81
CA SER A 155 13.44 26.61 -7.82
C SER A 155 12.86 26.63 -9.23
N SER A 156 13.43 27.43 -10.13
CA SER A 156 13.06 27.44 -11.55
C SER A 156 13.83 26.42 -12.39
N ASP A 157 14.94 25.88 -11.89
CA ASP A 157 15.82 24.91 -12.59
C ASP A 157 15.98 23.57 -11.84
N GLY A 158 15.47 23.48 -10.60
CA GLY A 158 15.64 22.36 -9.68
C GLY A 158 17.09 22.25 -9.13
N LEU A 159 17.94 23.24 -9.38
CA LEU A 159 19.35 23.24 -9.00
C LEU A 159 19.65 24.28 -7.93
N ILE A 160 19.04 25.46 -8.03
CA ILE A 160 19.21 26.58 -7.09
C ILE A 160 17.88 26.83 -6.38
N TRP A 161 17.88 26.74 -5.05
CA TRP A 161 16.67 26.75 -4.23
C TRP A 161 16.58 28.02 -3.36
N GLN A 162 15.41 28.66 -3.37
CA GLN A 162 15.08 29.82 -2.55
C GLN A 162 14.03 29.45 -1.50
N ASP A 163 14.34 29.66 -0.22
CA ASP A 163 13.42 29.34 0.88
C ASP A 163 12.13 30.19 0.82
N GLU A 164 10.99 29.52 1.00
CA GLU A 164 9.69 30.18 1.13
C GLU A 164 9.41 30.50 2.61
N PRO A 165 8.79 31.66 2.92
CA PRO A 165 8.56 32.07 4.30
C PRO A 165 7.55 31.17 5.03
N GLY A 166 7.70 31.07 6.35
CA GLY A 166 6.78 30.37 7.25
C GLY A 166 7.21 28.94 7.61
N THR A 167 6.25 28.13 8.04
CA THR A 167 6.38 26.70 8.38
C THR A 167 5.21 25.98 7.70
N ARG A 168 5.44 24.79 7.14
CA ARG A 168 4.40 23.96 6.53
C ARG A 168 3.71 23.10 7.59
N ILE A 169 4.51 22.32 8.31
CA ILE A 169 4.08 21.51 9.46
C ILE A 169 5.03 21.78 10.63
N GLY A 170 4.45 21.99 11.80
CA GLY A 170 5.14 21.98 13.10
C GLY A 170 4.54 20.92 14.01
N THR A 171 5.13 20.73 15.20
CA THR A 171 4.89 19.59 16.09
C THR A 171 3.49 19.50 16.74
N GLU A 172 2.74 20.60 16.81
CA GLU A 172 1.36 20.62 17.31
C GLU A 172 0.44 19.73 16.44
N ASN A 173 -0.55 19.06 17.02
CA ASN A 173 -1.51 18.21 16.30
C ASN A 173 -2.83 18.07 17.07
N SER A 174 -3.85 17.49 16.42
CA SER A 174 -5.19 17.24 16.97
C SER A 174 -5.27 16.01 17.88
N GLU A 175 -4.30 15.10 17.83
CA GLU A 175 -4.38 13.75 18.42
C GLU A 175 -4.01 13.71 19.91
N GLY A 176 -3.69 14.86 20.51
CA GLY A 176 -3.25 14.95 21.91
C GLY A 176 -1.86 14.35 22.19
N VAL A 177 -1.12 14.00 21.15
CA VAL A 177 0.26 13.49 21.23
C VAL A 177 1.24 14.65 21.15
N ILE A 178 2.34 14.61 21.89
CA ILE A 178 3.42 15.61 21.78
C ILE A 178 4.52 15.05 20.89
N PHE A 179 4.77 15.70 19.75
CA PHE A 179 5.94 15.41 18.93
C PHE A 179 7.12 16.30 19.33
N GLU A 180 8.33 15.74 19.40
CA GLU A 180 9.55 16.56 19.50
C GLU A 180 9.95 17.13 18.15
N ASN A 181 9.76 16.34 17.09
CA ASN A 181 10.06 16.70 15.71
C ASN A 181 8.98 16.16 14.77
N VAL A 182 8.78 16.83 13.64
CA VAL A 182 8.13 16.24 12.46
C VAL A 182 9.19 16.01 11.38
N VAL A 183 9.22 14.82 10.79
CA VAL A 183 10.27 14.30 9.89
C VAL A 183 9.69 13.87 8.55
N ALA A 184 10.57 13.52 7.60
CA ALA A 184 10.26 12.80 6.38
C ALA A 184 8.90 13.16 5.70
N PRO A 185 8.78 14.36 5.09
CA PRO A 185 7.59 14.75 4.37
C PRO A 185 7.58 14.13 2.96
N THR A 186 6.44 13.64 2.51
CA THR A 186 6.14 13.43 1.08
C THR A 186 4.89 14.22 0.70
N VAL A 187 4.84 14.75 -0.53
CA VAL A 187 3.73 15.58 -1.01
C VAL A 187 3.32 15.20 -2.41
N ILE A 188 2.02 14.95 -2.60
CA ILE A 188 1.40 14.81 -3.92
C ILE A 188 0.39 15.93 -4.15
N ASN A 189 0.19 16.31 -5.41
CA ASN A 189 -0.95 17.13 -5.84
C ASN A 189 -1.96 16.20 -6.54
N THR A 190 -3.16 16.09 -5.99
CA THR A 190 -4.24 15.20 -6.50
C THR A 190 -4.99 15.79 -7.70
N GLY A 191 -4.67 17.02 -8.10
CA GLY A 191 -5.42 17.82 -9.07
C GLY A 191 -6.48 18.71 -8.41
N SER A 192 -6.95 18.37 -7.20
CA SER A 192 -7.85 19.21 -6.39
C SER A 192 -7.13 19.91 -5.24
N GLU A 193 -6.16 19.24 -4.60
CA GLU A 193 -5.40 19.79 -3.49
C GLU A 193 -4.02 19.12 -3.35
N TYR A 194 -3.17 19.69 -2.50
CA TYR A 194 -1.93 19.07 -2.06
C TYR A 194 -2.21 18.21 -0.83
N VAL A 195 -1.74 16.97 -0.82
CA VAL A 195 -1.76 16.07 0.32
C VAL A 195 -0.32 15.83 0.77
N MET A 196 -0.04 16.06 2.05
CA MET A 196 1.26 15.79 2.67
C MET A 196 1.09 14.68 3.72
N VAL A 197 1.98 13.69 3.67
CA VAL A 197 2.23 12.76 4.78
C VAL A 197 3.59 13.09 5.38
N TYR A 198 3.71 12.96 6.70
CA TYR A 198 4.95 13.26 7.44
C TYR A 198 5.06 12.38 8.70
N GLY A 199 6.27 12.06 9.12
CA GLY A 199 6.51 11.36 10.39
C GLY A 199 6.37 12.29 11.59
N GLY A 200 5.77 11.80 12.69
CA GLY A 200 5.71 12.46 13.99
C GLY A 200 6.50 11.67 15.04
N ALA A 201 7.60 12.26 15.53
CA ALA A 201 8.49 11.63 16.49
C ALA A 201 8.03 11.88 17.94
N ILE A 202 7.62 10.82 18.63
CA ILE A 202 7.17 10.82 20.03
C ILE A 202 8.35 10.38 20.90
N ASN A 203 8.73 11.18 21.91
CA ASN A 203 9.76 10.83 22.89
C ASN A 203 9.25 9.86 23.97
N GLU A 204 8.66 8.75 23.50
CA GLU A 204 8.25 7.62 24.31
C GLU A 204 8.57 6.33 23.55
N LYS A 205 9.23 5.38 24.21
CA LYS A 205 9.57 4.10 23.61
C LYS A 205 8.32 3.20 23.53
N TYR A 206 8.10 2.56 22.39
CA TYR A 206 7.09 1.50 22.27
C TYR A 206 7.37 0.38 23.28
N SER A 207 6.45 0.20 24.23
CA SER A 207 6.70 -0.56 25.46
C SER A 207 6.09 -1.96 25.48
N ALA A 208 5.29 -2.35 24.48
CA ALA A 208 4.64 -3.66 24.45
C ALA A 208 5.61 -4.79 24.07
N GLU A 209 6.70 -4.47 23.36
CA GLU A 209 7.72 -5.42 22.92
C GLU A 209 9.14 -4.84 23.09
N GLN A 210 10.16 -5.68 22.96
CA GLN A 210 11.56 -5.22 22.93
C GLN A 210 11.92 -4.71 21.54
N VAL A 211 12.10 -3.40 21.43
CA VAL A 211 12.51 -2.70 20.19
C VAL A 211 13.84 -1.96 20.41
N PRO A 212 14.64 -1.69 19.36
CA PRO A 212 15.93 -1.01 19.49
C PRO A 212 15.77 0.47 19.85
N ASN A 213 14.81 1.16 19.24
CA ASN A 213 14.69 2.61 19.34
C ASN A 213 14.07 3.06 20.68
N SER A 214 14.39 4.30 21.09
CA SER A 214 13.90 4.94 22.31
C SER A 214 12.67 5.83 22.09
N GLU A 215 12.33 6.10 20.83
CA GLU A 215 11.20 6.91 20.39
C GLU A 215 10.15 6.03 19.71
N THR A 216 8.97 6.59 19.50
CA THR A 216 7.88 6.02 18.68
C THR A 216 7.59 6.98 17.54
N HIS A 217 7.60 6.50 16.31
CA HIS A 217 7.33 7.31 15.11
C HIS A 217 6.04 6.83 14.45
N ILE A 218 5.09 7.75 14.22
CA ILE A 218 3.81 7.48 13.51
C ILE A 218 3.72 8.36 12.26
N LEU A 219 2.95 7.92 11.26
CA LEU A 219 2.69 8.74 10.07
C LEU A 219 1.42 9.57 10.26
N MET A 220 1.55 10.86 10.01
CA MET A 220 0.50 11.88 10.11
C MET A 220 0.22 12.46 8.72
N TRP A 221 -0.96 13.04 8.50
CA TRP A 221 -1.25 13.72 7.24
C TRP A 221 -1.96 15.08 7.38
N ALA A 222 -1.85 15.86 6.33
CA ALA A 222 -2.42 17.18 6.18
C ALA A 222 -2.78 17.48 4.72
N THR A 223 -3.74 18.36 4.47
CA THR A 223 -4.05 18.85 3.12
C THR A 223 -3.89 20.36 2.98
N SER A 224 -3.70 20.85 1.76
CA SER A 224 -3.48 22.27 1.46
C SER A 224 -3.96 22.64 0.06
N GLN A 225 -4.55 23.82 -0.09
CA GLN A 225 -4.99 24.32 -1.40
C GLN A 225 -3.86 25.05 -2.17
N ASP A 226 -2.83 25.55 -1.47
CA ASP A 226 -1.73 26.34 -2.06
C ASP A 226 -0.33 25.66 -1.92
N GLY A 227 -0.26 24.56 -1.18
CA GLY A 227 0.98 23.85 -0.85
C GLY A 227 1.87 24.65 0.12
N LEU A 228 1.29 25.60 0.88
CA LEU A 228 2.00 26.46 1.82
C LEU A 228 1.35 26.48 3.21
N ALA A 229 0.01 26.50 3.26
CA ALA A 229 -0.78 26.41 4.49
C ALA A 229 -1.46 25.03 4.55
N PHE A 230 -0.97 24.17 5.44
CA PHE A 230 -1.45 22.80 5.59
C PHE A 230 -2.38 22.67 6.81
N GLU A 231 -3.57 22.13 6.57
CA GLU A 231 -4.55 21.73 7.59
C GLU A 231 -4.31 20.27 7.97
N LYS A 232 -3.89 20.02 9.21
CA LYS A 232 -3.60 18.68 9.73
C LYS A 232 -4.90 17.90 9.90
N LYS A 233 -4.94 16.67 9.40
CA LYS A 233 -6.14 15.82 9.35
C LYS A 233 -6.12 14.64 10.33
N GLY A 234 -4.95 14.32 10.90
CA GLY A 234 -4.78 13.30 11.93
C GLY A 234 -3.72 12.26 11.54
N ILE A 235 -3.88 11.05 12.07
CA ILE A 235 -3.02 9.89 11.77
C ILE A 235 -3.31 9.38 10.35
N ALA A 236 -2.26 9.08 9.60
CA ALA A 236 -2.31 8.34 8.33
C ALA A 236 -2.07 6.85 8.55
N VAL A 237 -1.00 6.50 9.28
CA VAL A 237 -0.67 5.13 9.67
C VAL A 237 -0.13 5.14 11.09
N ASP A 238 -0.76 4.38 11.99
CA ASP A 238 -0.33 4.25 13.38
C ASP A 238 0.66 3.10 13.53
N SER A 239 1.82 3.36 14.15
CA SER A 239 2.86 2.37 14.39
C SER A 239 2.72 1.62 15.72
N ARG A 240 1.81 2.06 16.61
CA ARG A 240 1.68 1.62 18.00
C ARG A 240 0.95 0.28 18.14
N ASN A 241 1.37 -0.70 17.35
CA ASN A 241 0.81 -2.05 17.25
C ASN A 241 1.95 -3.08 17.07
N SER A 242 1.61 -4.36 17.11
CA SER A 242 2.57 -5.47 16.98
C SER A 242 3.16 -5.66 15.58
N MET A 243 2.60 -5.01 14.55
CA MET A 243 3.13 -5.07 13.18
C MET A 243 4.35 -4.14 13.04
N PHE A 244 4.19 -2.87 13.39
CA PHE A 244 5.21 -1.84 13.21
C PHE A 244 6.04 -1.52 14.46
N LYS A 245 5.59 -1.98 15.63
CA LYS A 245 6.32 -1.93 16.91
C LYS A 245 6.85 -0.54 17.26
N GLY A 246 6.06 0.48 16.92
CA GLY A 246 6.38 1.88 17.19
C GLY A 246 7.28 2.56 16.16
N TRP A 247 7.58 1.96 14.99
CA TRP A 247 8.44 2.61 14.00
C TRP A 247 7.85 2.60 12.59
N LEU A 248 7.71 3.80 12.03
CA LEU A 248 7.40 4.07 10.62
C LEU A 248 8.25 5.26 10.19
N ASP A 249 8.93 5.16 9.05
CA ASP A 249 9.76 6.24 8.52
C ASP A 249 9.73 6.28 6.98
N GLY A 250 10.23 7.38 6.40
CA GLY A 250 10.34 7.57 4.96
C GLY A 250 9.04 7.33 4.18
N PRO A 251 7.93 8.02 4.51
CA PRO A 251 6.72 7.95 3.71
C PRO A 251 6.96 8.51 2.30
N GLU A 252 6.42 7.86 1.26
CA GLU A 252 6.49 8.31 -0.13
C GLU A 252 5.17 8.13 -0.87
N PHE A 253 4.66 9.20 -1.51
CA PHE A 253 3.50 9.11 -2.39
C PHE A 253 3.89 8.76 -3.83
N VAL A 254 3.21 7.76 -4.39
CA VAL A 254 3.45 7.24 -5.74
C VAL A 254 2.12 7.15 -6.49
N ASN A 255 2.08 7.66 -7.72
CA ASN A 255 0.98 7.36 -8.65
C ASN A 255 1.26 6.02 -9.35
N TRP A 256 0.71 4.95 -8.79
CA TRP A 256 0.84 3.58 -9.24
C TRP A 256 -0.15 3.27 -10.36
N ASP A 257 0.16 3.73 -11.58
CA ASP A 257 -0.63 3.48 -12.80
C ASP A 257 -2.13 3.83 -12.68
N GLY A 258 -2.47 4.85 -11.89
CA GLY A 258 -3.85 5.31 -11.63
C GLY A 258 -4.28 5.19 -10.16
N GLU A 259 -3.61 4.36 -9.36
CA GLU A 259 -3.79 4.28 -7.91
C GLU A 259 -2.83 5.24 -7.18
N THR A 260 -3.24 5.86 -6.06
CA THR A 260 -2.29 6.62 -5.23
C THR A 260 -1.85 5.74 -4.07
N ARG A 261 -0.57 5.37 -4.03
CA ARG A 261 0.03 4.58 -2.95
C ARG A 261 0.88 5.46 -2.07
N LEU A 262 0.91 5.15 -0.78
CA LEU A 262 1.86 5.68 0.19
C LEU A 262 2.76 4.52 0.64
N TYR A 263 4.00 4.52 0.19
CA TYR A 263 5.05 3.60 0.64
C TYR A 263 5.68 4.11 1.94
N PHE A 264 6.22 3.23 2.79
CA PHE A 264 6.98 3.59 3.99
C PHE A 264 7.79 2.40 4.53
N TRP A 265 8.79 2.68 5.36
CA TRP A 265 9.63 1.67 5.99
C TRP A 265 9.20 1.36 7.44
N SER A 266 9.32 0.09 7.85
CA SER A 266 9.24 -0.38 9.24
C SER A 266 10.16 -1.57 9.48
N TYR A 267 10.30 -2.06 10.72
CA TYR A 267 11.37 -3.00 11.13
C TYR A 267 11.48 -4.33 10.34
N LEU A 268 10.43 -4.75 9.62
CA LEU A 268 10.47 -5.93 8.72
C LEU A 268 10.98 -5.58 7.31
N GLY A 269 10.68 -4.38 6.82
CA GLY A 269 10.89 -3.95 5.44
C GLY A 269 9.95 -2.80 5.05
N ILE A 270 9.73 -2.66 3.75
CA ILE A 270 8.87 -1.65 3.14
C ILE A 270 7.45 -2.19 2.98
N TYR A 271 6.49 -1.31 3.27
CA TYR A 271 5.06 -1.52 3.14
C TYR A 271 4.46 -0.42 2.26
N HIS A 272 3.23 -0.61 1.80
CA HIS A 272 2.40 0.48 1.29
C HIS A 272 0.98 0.44 1.85
N VAL A 273 0.30 1.58 1.77
CA VAL A 273 -1.17 1.69 1.86
C VAL A 273 -1.69 2.40 0.60
N VAL A 274 -2.93 2.14 0.21
CA VAL A 274 -3.62 2.87 -0.84
C VAL A 274 -4.33 4.08 -0.23
N PHE A 275 -4.12 5.27 -0.81
CA PHE A 275 -4.82 6.49 -0.46
C PHE A 275 -5.93 6.77 -1.48
N SER A 276 -7.18 6.76 -1.03
CA SER A 276 -8.35 7.05 -1.87
C SER A 276 -9.46 7.68 -1.02
N ASN A 277 -10.18 8.65 -1.58
CA ASN A 277 -11.31 9.32 -0.91
C ASN A 277 -10.98 9.84 0.50
N ASN A 278 -9.77 10.36 0.72
CA ASN A 278 -9.27 10.83 2.02
C ASN A 278 -9.14 9.73 3.10
N ILE A 279 -9.00 8.47 2.69
CA ILE A 279 -8.83 7.29 3.54
C ILE A 279 -7.54 6.57 3.11
N PHE A 280 -6.79 6.05 4.08
CA PHE A 280 -5.68 5.12 3.86
C PHE A 280 -6.16 3.68 4.12
N SER A 281 -5.79 2.73 3.26
CA SER A 281 -6.13 1.32 3.42
C SER A 281 -5.37 0.66 4.58
N ASP A 282 -5.68 -0.62 4.85
CA ASP A 282 -4.79 -1.47 5.61
C ASP A 282 -3.42 -1.61 4.90
N PRO A 283 -2.31 -1.78 5.65
CA PRO A 283 -0.98 -1.94 5.06
C PRO A 283 -0.72 -3.29 4.39
N GLU A 284 -0.12 -3.25 3.21
CA GLU A 284 0.44 -4.41 2.50
C GLU A 284 1.97 -4.40 2.59
N PHE A 285 2.61 -5.57 2.59
CA PHE A 285 4.08 -5.70 2.66
C PHE A 285 4.67 -5.88 1.26
N ASP A 286 5.59 -5.01 0.86
CA ASP A 286 6.20 -5.05 -0.47
C ASP A 286 7.55 -5.73 -0.50
N PHE A 287 8.48 -5.36 0.38
CA PHE A 287 9.88 -5.68 0.14
C PHE A 287 10.75 -5.69 1.40
N THR A 288 11.69 -6.63 1.44
CA THR A 288 12.84 -6.61 2.36
C THR A 288 14.08 -7.15 1.65
N ASN A 289 15.26 -6.64 2.01
CA ASN A 289 16.54 -7.19 1.58
C ASN A 289 17.07 -8.27 2.55
N SER A 290 16.31 -8.61 3.59
CA SER A 290 16.63 -9.72 4.49
C SER A 290 16.52 -11.07 3.79
N GLN A 291 17.50 -11.96 4.01
CA GLN A 291 17.44 -13.36 3.57
C GLN A 291 16.44 -14.20 4.39
N ASP A 292 16.02 -13.69 5.55
CA ASP A 292 14.91 -14.20 6.34
C ASP A 292 13.87 -13.08 6.46
N SER A 293 12.84 -13.14 5.62
CA SER A 293 11.80 -12.11 5.53
C SER A 293 10.86 -12.08 6.74
N ALA A 294 10.94 -13.07 7.64
CA ALA A 294 10.16 -13.10 8.88
C ALA A 294 10.93 -12.51 10.09
N THR A 295 12.25 -12.28 9.96
CA THR A 295 13.05 -11.71 11.05
C THR A 295 13.09 -10.17 10.97
N PRO A 296 12.49 -9.44 11.95
CA PRO A 296 12.64 -8.00 12.03
C PRO A 296 14.05 -7.59 12.48
N PHE A 297 14.39 -6.32 12.26
CA PHE A 297 15.68 -5.70 12.62
C PHE A 297 16.91 -6.23 11.83
N PRO A 298 16.88 -6.30 10.49
CA PRO A 298 18.07 -6.61 9.70
C PRO A 298 19.16 -5.54 9.88
N GLN A 299 20.43 -5.91 9.69
CA GLN A 299 21.57 -5.01 9.97
C GLN A 299 21.64 -3.78 9.04
N ASN A 300 21.02 -3.85 7.86
CA ASN A 300 20.88 -2.74 6.92
C ASN A 300 19.54 -2.92 6.19
N PRO A 301 18.41 -2.51 6.80
CA PRO A 301 17.11 -2.62 6.16
C PRO A 301 17.06 -1.79 4.87
N PRO A 302 16.06 -2.00 4.00
CA PRO A 302 15.77 -1.07 2.92
C PRO A 302 14.95 0.09 3.50
N GLY A 303 15.64 1.10 4.03
CA GLY A 303 15.01 2.29 4.60
C GLY A 303 14.53 3.28 3.53
N ASP A 304 13.72 4.25 3.93
CA ASP A 304 13.50 5.51 3.21
C ASP A 304 13.15 5.33 1.70
N PRO A 305 12.05 4.60 1.38
CA PRO A 305 11.71 4.25 0.02
C PRO A 305 11.34 5.46 -0.85
N THR A 306 11.78 5.44 -2.10
CA THR A 306 11.13 6.19 -3.20
C THR A 306 10.94 5.30 -4.42
N LEU A 307 9.89 5.52 -5.20
CA LEU A 307 9.56 4.68 -6.36
C LEU A 307 9.28 5.52 -7.59
N ALA A 308 9.79 5.05 -8.74
CA ALA A 308 9.53 5.70 -10.02
C ALA A 308 9.33 4.66 -11.14
N LYS A 309 8.34 4.90 -12.00
CA LYS A 309 8.17 4.15 -13.25
C LYS A 309 9.06 4.75 -14.34
N ILE A 310 10.14 4.05 -14.68
CA ILE A 310 11.15 4.53 -15.65
C ILE A 310 11.24 3.55 -16.81
N ASN A 311 11.04 4.07 -18.03
CA ASN A 311 11.01 3.28 -19.27
C ASN A 311 10.09 2.05 -19.17
N GLY A 312 8.90 2.24 -18.58
CA GLY A 312 7.87 1.21 -18.39
C GLY A 312 8.07 0.29 -17.19
N ASN A 313 9.23 0.28 -16.54
CA ASN A 313 9.52 -0.61 -15.41
C ASN A 313 9.36 0.15 -14.09
N TRP A 314 8.81 -0.50 -13.07
CA TRP A 314 8.82 0.02 -11.69
C TRP A 314 10.18 -0.24 -11.02
N LEU A 315 10.80 0.82 -10.50
CA LEU A 315 11.99 0.74 -9.66
C LEU A 315 11.68 1.34 -8.29
N MET A 316 12.12 0.63 -7.25
CA MET A 316 12.10 1.08 -5.86
C MET A 316 13.54 1.35 -5.43
N TYR A 317 13.79 2.50 -4.84
CA TYR A 317 15.07 2.92 -4.30
C TYR A 317 14.94 3.03 -2.78
N TYR A 318 15.99 2.69 -2.05
CA TYR A 318 15.96 2.65 -0.59
C TYR A 318 17.36 2.89 0.00
N GLY A 319 17.43 3.53 1.15
CA GLY A 319 18.67 3.71 1.91
C GLY A 319 19.19 2.39 2.49
N GLN A 320 20.50 2.19 2.45
CA GLN A 320 21.23 1.29 3.35
C GLN A 320 22.31 2.12 4.07
N HIS A 321 22.22 2.20 5.40
CA HIS A 321 23.04 3.09 6.22
C HIS A 321 24.55 2.96 5.95
N GLU A 322 25.23 4.08 5.77
CA GLU A 322 26.64 4.22 5.35
C GLU A 322 27.04 3.59 4.00
N LYS A 323 26.14 2.89 3.29
CA LYS A 323 26.41 2.26 1.99
C LYS A 323 25.81 3.01 0.81
N GLY A 324 24.65 3.65 1.03
CA GLY A 324 24.03 4.57 0.09
C GLY A 324 22.64 4.12 -0.34
N ILE A 325 22.16 4.68 -1.45
CA ILE A 325 20.84 4.38 -2.00
C ILE A 325 20.97 3.18 -2.94
N TYR A 326 20.32 2.08 -2.58
CA TYR A 326 20.20 0.85 -3.35
C TYR A 326 18.89 0.87 -4.14
N TYR A 327 18.70 -0.11 -5.04
CA TYR A 327 17.44 -0.25 -5.75
C TYR A 327 17.06 -1.70 -6.04
N ALA A 328 15.75 -1.93 -6.13
CA ALA A 328 15.13 -3.13 -6.66
C ALA A 328 14.34 -2.79 -7.94
N VAL A 329 14.12 -3.79 -8.78
CA VAL A 329 13.27 -3.68 -9.97
C VAL A 329 12.13 -4.67 -9.82
N MET A 330 10.90 -4.23 -10.05
CA MET A 330 9.73 -5.09 -10.07
C MET A 330 9.77 -6.01 -11.28
N ASP A 331 9.55 -7.30 -11.06
CA ASP A 331 9.45 -8.32 -12.09
C ASP A 331 7.99 -8.59 -12.44
N GLU A 332 7.50 -7.95 -13.50
CA GLU A 332 6.11 -8.09 -13.95
C GLU A 332 5.77 -9.50 -14.49
N GLU A 333 6.74 -10.33 -14.86
CA GLU A 333 6.48 -11.71 -15.29
C GLU A 333 6.12 -12.56 -14.07
N THR A 334 6.84 -12.39 -12.96
CA THR A 334 6.55 -13.02 -11.66
C THR A 334 5.15 -12.63 -11.13
N ILE A 335 4.72 -11.39 -11.36
CA ILE A 335 3.36 -10.92 -10.99
C ILE A 335 2.28 -11.56 -11.88
N LYS A 336 2.54 -11.77 -13.18
CA LYS A 336 1.57 -12.41 -14.09
C LYS A 336 1.39 -13.89 -13.76
N GLU A 337 2.48 -14.61 -13.51
CA GLU A 337 2.42 -16.02 -13.09
C GLU A 337 1.65 -16.19 -11.77
N THR A 338 1.86 -15.31 -10.78
CA THR A 338 1.12 -15.35 -9.51
C THR A 338 -0.32 -14.85 -9.60
N GLN A 339 -0.66 -13.92 -10.50
CA GLN A 339 -2.05 -13.55 -10.78
C GLN A 339 -2.81 -14.64 -11.56
N GLU A 340 -2.13 -15.42 -12.39
CA GLU A 340 -2.70 -16.61 -13.02
C GLU A 340 -2.89 -17.76 -12.01
N GLU A 341 -1.98 -17.95 -11.04
CA GLU A 341 -2.22 -18.84 -9.88
C GLU A 341 -3.39 -18.35 -8.99
N LYS A 342 -3.56 -17.03 -8.81
CA LYS A 342 -4.67 -16.45 -8.04
C LYS A 342 -6.03 -16.56 -8.70
N LYS A 343 -6.09 -16.97 -9.98
CA LYS A 343 -7.27 -17.67 -10.47
C LYS A 343 -7.20 -19.13 -10.03
N GLU A 344 -7.61 -19.37 -8.78
CA GLU A 344 -8.44 -20.56 -8.58
C GLU A 344 -9.52 -20.50 -9.67
N ALA A 345 -9.61 -21.54 -10.49
CA ALA A 345 -10.74 -21.68 -11.38
C ALA A 345 -11.98 -21.63 -10.49
N VAL A 346 -12.85 -20.64 -10.72
CA VAL A 346 -14.11 -20.48 -9.98
C VAL A 346 -15.01 -21.64 -10.40
N ASN A 347 -14.74 -22.79 -9.78
CA ASN A 347 -15.41 -24.03 -10.04
C ASN A 347 -16.74 -23.96 -9.30
N ILE A 348 -17.82 -24.08 -10.07
CA ILE A 348 -19.15 -24.24 -9.49
C ILE A 348 -19.07 -25.49 -8.59
N PRO A 349 -19.44 -25.41 -7.30
CA PRO A 349 -19.43 -26.57 -6.42
C PRO A 349 -20.17 -27.75 -7.07
N ILE A 350 -19.61 -28.96 -7.03
CA ILE A 350 -20.14 -30.10 -7.80
C ILE A 350 -21.60 -30.44 -7.44
N ASN A 351 -22.02 -30.16 -6.20
CA ASN A 351 -23.40 -30.29 -5.72
C ASN A 351 -24.37 -29.22 -6.29
N ILE A 352 -23.86 -28.22 -7.00
CA ILE A 352 -24.59 -27.23 -7.78
C ILE A 352 -24.50 -27.60 -9.26
N GLU A 353 -23.29 -27.88 -9.76
CA GLU A 353 -23.05 -28.23 -11.17
C GLU A 353 -23.82 -29.49 -11.62
N GLU A 354 -23.85 -30.55 -10.81
CA GLU A 354 -24.59 -31.78 -11.09
C GLU A 354 -26.09 -31.70 -10.74
N ASN A 355 -26.55 -30.59 -10.14
CA ASN A 355 -27.92 -30.45 -9.67
C ASN A 355 -28.83 -29.89 -10.78
N CYS A 356 -29.81 -30.69 -11.20
CA CYS A 356 -30.75 -30.33 -12.27
C CYS A 356 -31.99 -29.54 -11.80
N ILE A 357 -32.08 -29.16 -10.52
CA ILE A 357 -33.27 -28.53 -9.94
C ILE A 357 -33.00 -27.05 -9.69
N GLY A 358 -33.86 -26.21 -10.26
CA GLY A 358 -33.82 -24.76 -10.12
C GLY A 358 -35.18 -24.10 -10.24
N PHE A 359 -35.29 -22.87 -9.76
CA PHE A 359 -36.53 -22.11 -9.68
C PHE A 359 -36.47 -20.82 -10.49
N LEU A 360 -37.58 -20.50 -11.15
CA LEU A 360 -37.88 -19.16 -11.62
C LEU A 360 -38.42 -18.37 -10.42
N THR A 361 -37.79 -17.27 -10.05
CA THR A 361 -38.10 -16.52 -8.83
C THR A 361 -38.03 -15.01 -9.08
N GLY A 362 -38.79 -14.23 -8.32
CA GLY A 362 -38.77 -12.77 -8.33
C GLY A 362 -38.23 -12.14 -7.04
N ASN A 363 -37.79 -12.93 -6.06
CA ASN A 363 -37.39 -12.42 -4.74
C ASN A 363 -36.10 -13.10 -4.20
N PRO A 364 -35.05 -12.34 -3.80
CA PRO A 364 -33.79 -12.91 -3.31
C PRO A 364 -33.93 -13.66 -1.97
N GLN A 365 -34.92 -13.34 -1.14
CA GLN A 365 -35.20 -14.08 0.11
C GLN A 365 -35.69 -15.52 -0.14
N GLU A 366 -36.08 -15.91 -1.36
CA GLU A 366 -36.44 -17.29 -1.67
C GLU A 366 -35.21 -18.23 -1.77
N ALA A 367 -33.98 -17.69 -1.78
CA ALA A 367 -32.75 -18.48 -1.88
C ALA A 367 -32.58 -19.49 -0.71
N GLU A 368 -32.99 -19.13 0.51
CA GLU A 368 -32.99 -20.04 1.67
C GLU A 368 -33.92 -21.24 1.42
N LEU A 369 -35.13 -20.97 0.90
CA LEU A 369 -36.11 -22.01 0.59
C LEU A 369 -35.59 -22.95 -0.51
N ILE A 370 -35.02 -22.40 -1.60
CA ILE A 370 -34.43 -23.16 -2.72
C ILE A 370 -33.38 -24.16 -2.23
N ASN A 371 -32.45 -23.71 -1.38
CA ASN A 371 -31.44 -24.57 -0.76
C ASN A 371 -32.09 -25.63 0.18
N SER A 372 -33.05 -25.22 1.02
CA SER A 372 -33.70 -26.12 1.99
C SER A 372 -34.44 -27.31 1.37
N ILE A 373 -34.90 -27.19 0.13
CA ILE A 373 -35.57 -28.26 -0.64
C ILE A 373 -34.62 -29.03 -1.57
N GLY A 374 -33.31 -28.77 -1.50
CA GLY A 374 -32.28 -29.48 -2.26
C GLY A 374 -32.10 -29.02 -3.71
N ALA A 375 -32.62 -27.85 -4.07
CA ALA A 375 -32.35 -27.22 -5.36
C ALA A 375 -31.13 -26.29 -5.29
N ALA A 376 -30.49 -26.05 -6.43
CA ALA A 376 -29.22 -25.33 -6.47
C ALA A 376 -29.20 -24.09 -7.37
N TRP A 377 -30.26 -23.83 -8.13
CA TRP A 377 -30.29 -22.73 -9.10
C TRP A 377 -31.49 -21.80 -8.90
N ALA A 378 -31.24 -20.49 -8.97
CA ALA A 378 -32.26 -19.46 -9.08
C ALA A 378 -32.12 -18.75 -10.43
N ARG A 379 -33.23 -18.54 -11.14
CA ARG A 379 -33.32 -17.61 -12.27
C ARG A 379 -34.21 -16.43 -11.87
N PRO A 380 -33.63 -15.29 -11.50
CA PRO A 380 -34.37 -14.05 -11.28
C PRO A 380 -35.10 -13.61 -12.56
N HIS A 381 -36.43 -13.49 -12.50
CA HIS A 381 -37.25 -13.08 -13.63
C HIS A 381 -38.61 -12.47 -13.22
N SER A 382 -38.90 -11.20 -13.50
CA SER A 382 -37.95 -10.17 -13.96
C SER A 382 -36.87 -9.95 -12.87
N GLY A 383 -35.60 -10.01 -13.27
CA GLY A 383 -34.45 -10.04 -12.36
C GLY A 383 -33.63 -8.76 -12.41
N PRO A 384 -32.80 -8.45 -11.39
CA PRO A 384 -32.09 -7.17 -11.28
C PRO A 384 -31.06 -6.93 -12.39
N PHE A 385 -30.75 -7.95 -13.19
CA PHE A 385 -29.78 -7.95 -14.29
C PHE A 385 -30.29 -7.23 -15.55
N ALA A 386 -31.01 -6.13 -15.38
CA ALA A 386 -31.52 -5.29 -16.46
C ALA A 386 -30.79 -3.96 -16.49
N TRP A 387 -30.31 -3.57 -17.67
CA TRP A 387 -29.43 -2.40 -17.80
C TRP A 387 -30.13 -1.10 -17.38
N GLY A 388 -31.42 -0.91 -17.71
CA GLY A 388 -32.21 0.22 -17.21
C GLY A 388 -32.50 0.24 -15.70
N TRP A 389 -32.19 -0.84 -14.96
CA TRP A 389 -32.22 -0.86 -13.50
C TRP A 389 -30.84 -0.62 -12.89
N ILE A 390 -29.78 -1.13 -13.53
CA ILE A 390 -28.38 -0.93 -13.12
C ILE A 390 -27.91 0.49 -13.43
N GLU A 391 -28.35 1.08 -14.54
CA GLU A 391 -28.11 2.47 -14.94
C GLU A 391 -29.49 3.17 -15.05
N PRO A 392 -30.10 3.61 -13.94
CA PRO A 392 -31.41 4.28 -13.99
C PRO A 392 -31.35 5.68 -14.63
N LYS A 393 -30.16 6.31 -14.64
CA LYS A 393 -29.87 7.49 -15.47
C LYS A 393 -28.47 7.36 -16.06
N LYS A 394 -28.28 7.81 -17.29
CA LYS A 394 -27.02 7.70 -18.01
C LYS A 394 -25.83 8.30 -17.23
N GLY A 395 -24.88 7.45 -16.84
CA GLY A 395 -23.72 7.77 -16.01
C GLY A 395 -23.92 7.69 -14.50
N GLU A 396 -25.13 7.38 -14.02
CA GLU A 396 -25.45 7.08 -12.61
C GLU A 396 -25.78 5.58 -12.49
N PHE A 397 -25.01 4.83 -11.69
CA PHE A 397 -25.18 3.38 -11.55
C PHE A 397 -25.68 3.00 -10.15
N ASP A 398 -26.61 2.06 -10.07
CA ASP A 398 -27.10 1.43 -8.84
C ASP A 398 -27.00 -0.10 -8.96
N PHE A 399 -26.01 -0.68 -8.27
CA PHE A 399 -25.81 -2.13 -8.20
C PHE A 399 -26.50 -2.76 -6.98
N GLY A 400 -27.06 -1.98 -6.05
CA GLY A 400 -27.61 -2.49 -4.79
C GLY A 400 -28.60 -3.66 -4.94
N PRO A 401 -29.57 -3.60 -5.89
CA PRO A 401 -30.47 -4.73 -6.16
C PRO A 401 -29.79 -5.95 -6.80
N VAL A 402 -28.68 -5.78 -7.52
CA VAL A 402 -27.88 -6.89 -8.06
C VAL A 402 -27.08 -7.54 -6.93
N ASP A 403 -26.45 -6.72 -6.09
CA ASP A 403 -25.63 -7.16 -4.97
C ASP A 403 -26.47 -7.93 -3.95
N GLU A 404 -27.66 -7.43 -3.56
CA GLU A 404 -28.59 -8.16 -2.67
C GLU A 404 -28.90 -9.57 -3.18
N TRP A 405 -29.15 -9.71 -4.49
CA TRP A 405 -29.41 -11.01 -5.11
C TRP A 405 -28.19 -11.93 -5.06
N VAL A 406 -27.00 -11.42 -5.42
CA VAL A 406 -25.75 -12.17 -5.42
C VAL A 406 -25.38 -12.62 -4.02
N GLU A 407 -25.41 -11.72 -3.03
CA GLU A 407 -25.16 -12.02 -1.63
C GLU A 407 -26.12 -13.10 -1.08
N LYS A 408 -27.43 -12.91 -1.24
CA LYS A 408 -28.43 -13.86 -0.72
C LYS A 408 -28.35 -15.23 -1.38
N ALA A 409 -28.00 -15.30 -2.67
CA ALA A 409 -27.76 -16.56 -3.35
C ALA A 409 -26.47 -17.25 -2.85
N GLN A 410 -25.37 -16.51 -2.70
CA GLN A 410 -24.10 -17.03 -2.19
C GLN A 410 -24.18 -17.51 -0.74
N GLU A 411 -24.79 -16.74 0.17
CA GLU A 411 -25.08 -17.14 1.56
C GLU A 411 -25.78 -18.50 1.63
N ASN A 412 -26.71 -18.74 0.71
CA ASN A 412 -27.55 -19.94 0.65
C ASN A 412 -27.02 -21.03 -0.29
N LYS A 413 -25.82 -20.87 -0.88
CA LYS A 413 -25.20 -21.83 -1.81
C LYS A 413 -26.07 -22.14 -3.04
N VAL A 414 -26.80 -21.14 -3.51
CA VAL A 414 -27.61 -21.17 -4.74
C VAL A 414 -26.85 -20.43 -5.84
N ALA A 415 -26.72 -21.02 -7.03
CA ALA A 415 -26.17 -20.33 -8.19
C ALA A 415 -27.24 -19.51 -8.92
N ILE A 416 -26.86 -18.31 -9.37
CA ILE A 416 -27.73 -17.44 -10.16
C ILE A 416 -27.54 -17.74 -11.63
N LEU A 417 -28.64 -18.06 -12.30
CA LEU A 417 -28.74 -18.08 -13.76
C LEU A 417 -29.33 -16.73 -14.21
N ALA A 418 -28.47 -15.73 -14.37
CA ALA A 418 -28.89 -14.35 -14.65
C ALA A 418 -29.59 -14.23 -16.01
N THR A 419 -30.79 -13.65 -16.02
CA THR A 419 -31.46 -13.24 -17.27
C THR A 419 -31.02 -11.81 -17.59
N ILE A 420 -30.00 -11.64 -18.42
CA ILE A 420 -29.47 -10.30 -18.76
C ILE A 420 -30.43 -9.61 -19.74
N TRP A 421 -30.89 -8.40 -19.39
CA TRP A 421 -31.68 -7.53 -20.25
C TRP A 421 -30.80 -6.34 -20.65
N PRO A 422 -30.14 -6.37 -21.83
CA PRO A 422 -28.99 -5.50 -22.15
C PRO A 422 -29.43 -4.15 -22.74
N TYR A 423 -30.46 -3.52 -22.18
CA TYR A 423 -31.00 -2.24 -22.63
C TYR A 423 -31.61 -1.45 -21.48
N ALA A 424 -31.50 -0.13 -21.56
CA ALA A 424 -32.34 0.81 -20.83
C ALA A 424 -33.44 1.38 -21.74
N ASP A 425 -34.40 2.09 -21.15
CA ASP A 425 -35.54 2.65 -21.89
C ASP A 425 -35.10 3.61 -23.01
N TRP A 426 -34.02 4.38 -22.82
CA TRP A 426 -33.50 5.27 -23.85
C TRP A 426 -32.90 4.53 -25.06
N ASP A 427 -32.36 3.32 -24.86
CA ASP A 427 -31.83 2.49 -25.96
C ASP A 427 -33.00 1.96 -26.81
N GLN A 428 -34.10 1.63 -26.14
CA GLN A 428 -35.36 1.23 -26.75
C GLN A 428 -36.03 2.40 -27.49
N GLU A 429 -36.10 3.60 -26.91
CA GLU A 429 -36.62 4.79 -27.61
C GLU A 429 -35.80 5.11 -28.87
N GLN A 430 -34.47 5.00 -28.80
CA GLN A 430 -33.60 5.27 -29.95
C GLN A 430 -33.79 4.25 -31.09
N CYS A 431 -33.99 2.97 -30.78
CA CYS A 431 -34.07 1.89 -31.77
C CYS A 431 -35.50 1.53 -32.21
N HIS A 432 -36.49 1.77 -31.35
CA HIS A 432 -37.85 1.20 -31.44
C HIS A 432 -38.98 2.19 -31.12
N SER A 433 -38.74 3.50 -31.17
CA SER A 433 -39.76 4.57 -30.95
C SER A 433 -41.02 4.50 -31.83
N SER A 434 -41.02 3.71 -32.91
CA SER A 434 -42.22 3.45 -33.74
C SER A 434 -42.97 2.16 -33.41
N SER A 435 -42.46 1.35 -32.48
CA SER A 435 -43.08 0.11 -32.02
C SER A 435 -44.11 0.36 -30.92
N CYS A 436 -45.05 -0.56 -30.74
CA CYS A 436 -45.97 -0.52 -29.60
C CYS A 436 -45.28 -1.02 -28.33
N GLU A 437 -45.62 -0.47 -27.16
CA GLU A 437 -45.28 -1.10 -25.87
C GLU A 437 -45.87 -2.52 -25.83
N VAL A 438 -45.15 -3.46 -25.20
CA VAL A 438 -45.63 -4.80 -24.92
C VAL A 438 -46.89 -4.69 -24.06
N ALA A 439 -47.97 -5.36 -24.46
CA ALA A 439 -49.24 -5.30 -23.75
C ALA A 439 -49.07 -5.76 -22.29
N SER A 440 -49.79 -5.13 -21.36
CA SER A 440 -49.75 -5.51 -19.95
C SER A 440 -50.03 -6.99 -19.73
N GLU A 441 -50.86 -7.62 -20.56
CA GLU A 441 -51.26 -9.02 -20.42
C GLU A 441 -50.19 -10.02 -20.92
N ASP A 442 -49.05 -9.56 -21.42
CA ASP A 442 -47.97 -10.43 -21.90
C ASP A 442 -47.20 -11.08 -20.74
N GLN A 443 -46.82 -12.35 -20.92
CA GLN A 443 -46.01 -13.10 -19.96
C GLN A 443 -44.58 -12.55 -19.80
N PHE A 444 -44.10 -11.75 -20.76
CA PHE A 444 -42.81 -11.07 -20.72
C PHE A 444 -42.92 -9.59 -20.32
N TYR A 445 -44.12 -9.08 -20.04
CA TYR A 445 -44.26 -7.72 -19.51
C TYR A 445 -43.48 -7.60 -18.18
N PRO A 446 -42.65 -6.56 -17.98
CA PRO A 446 -41.87 -6.38 -16.76
C PRO A 446 -42.78 -5.95 -15.60
N TRP A 447 -43.41 -6.94 -14.96
CA TRP A 447 -44.26 -6.77 -13.78
C TRP A 447 -43.45 -6.43 -12.53
N GLY A 448 -42.90 -5.21 -12.44
CA GLY A 448 -42.18 -4.76 -11.25
C GLY A 448 -41.57 -3.37 -11.37
N GLU A 449 -41.30 -2.77 -10.20
CA GLU A 449 -40.39 -1.65 -10.02
C GLU A 449 -39.23 -2.14 -9.15
N ILE A 450 -37.99 -1.94 -9.58
CA ILE A 450 -36.79 -2.17 -8.76
C ILE A 450 -36.12 -0.81 -8.55
N GLY A 451 -35.79 -0.47 -7.29
CA GLY A 451 -35.29 0.86 -6.93
C GLY A 451 -36.27 2.02 -7.21
N GLY A 452 -37.55 1.72 -7.44
CA GLY A 452 -38.54 2.71 -7.91
C GLY A 452 -38.48 3.02 -9.41
N THR A 453 -37.72 2.24 -10.18
CA THR A 453 -37.62 2.35 -11.64
C THR A 453 -38.45 1.25 -12.30
N LYS A 454 -39.34 1.63 -13.21
CA LYS A 454 -40.03 0.72 -14.13
C LYS A 454 -39.25 0.69 -15.45
N ILE A 455 -39.07 -0.50 -16.04
CA ILE A 455 -38.56 -0.65 -17.41
C ILE A 455 -39.75 -0.78 -18.37
N THR A 456 -39.65 -0.19 -19.56
CA THR A 456 -40.62 -0.34 -20.65
C THR A 456 -40.06 -1.23 -21.76
N MET A 457 -40.84 -2.23 -22.15
CA MET A 457 -40.54 -3.11 -23.28
C MET A 457 -41.39 -2.75 -24.49
N TYR A 458 -40.77 -2.72 -25.68
CA TYR A 458 -41.48 -2.53 -26.95
C TYR A 458 -41.54 -3.84 -27.72
N ALA A 459 -42.71 -4.15 -28.27
CA ALA A 459 -42.93 -5.33 -29.07
C ALA A 459 -42.25 -5.18 -30.44
N LEU A 460 -41.38 -6.14 -30.80
CA LEU A 460 -40.90 -6.28 -32.17
C LEU A 460 -42.10 -6.61 -33.07
N GLN A 461 -42.43 -5.71 -34.00
CA GLN A 461 -43.37 -6.04 -35.08
C GLN A 461 -42.74 -7.13 -35.97
N SER A 462 -43.44 -8.26 -36.08
CA SER A 462 -43.05 -9.45 -36.86
C SER A 462 -43.25 -9.27 -38.36
#